data_AF-A0A3L6SW93-F1
#
_entry.id   AF-A0A3L6SW93-F1
#
_cell.length_a   1.000
_cell.length_b   1.000
_cell.length_c   1.000
_cell.angle_alpha   90.00
_cell.angle_beta   90.00
_cell.angle_gamma   90.00
#
_symmetry.space_group_name_H-M   'P 1'
#
loop_
_entity.id
_entity.type
_entity.pdbx_description
1 polymer ?
#
loop_
_entity_poly.entity_id
_entity_poly.type
_entity_poly.pdbx_seq_one_letter_code
_entity_poly.pdbx_strand_id
1 'polypeptide(L)'
;MLLTIPLIAYSGLQQAFVWAVFTKSIVTPVLGISGVGGAMAIYGAADVVCSLIAGRLTSGLHSAASIVSVGAILQAVVLFCPMSGLLGAAIPLFIGALWGVGDGVLNTQLSALLGLLFEDVKEAAFAQLKVWQSGAIAVIFFLSPNITLQAMLILMTTSLFISFGSFMFLTLVVEKSSTVRP
;
A
#
# COMPACT_ATOMS: atom_id res chain seq x y z
N MET A 1 -6.89 13.70 11.26
CA MET A 1 -6.05 12.51 11.50
C MET A 1 -6.84 11.21 11.46
N LEU A 2 -7.94 11.10 12.21
CA LEU A 2 -8.65 9.82 12.40
C LEU A 2 -9.01 9.11 11.08
N LEU A 3 -9.47 9.86 10.07
CA LEU A 3 -9.84 9.31 8.75
C LEU A 3 -8.66 8.85 7.89
N THR A 4 -7.43 9.28 8.21
CA THR A 4 -6.20 8.89 7.51
C THR A 4 -5.61 7.60 8.11
N ILE A 5 -5.92 7.27 9.36
CA ILE A 5 -5.37 6.11 10.09
C ILE A 5 -5.61 4.79 9.35
N PRO A 6 -6.83 4.48 8.84
CA PRO A 6 -7.05 3.23 8.12
C PRO A 6 -6.11 3.08 6.91
N LEU A 7 -5.92 4.14 6.14
CA LEU A 7 -5.03 4.15 4.97
C LEU A 7 -3.56 3.96 5.37
N ILE A 8 -3.12 4.58 6.46
CA ILE A 8 -1.78 4.42 7.02
C ILE A 8 -1.55 2.98 7.48
N ALA A 9 -2.51 2.43 8.23
CA ALA A 9 -2.45 1.06 8.70
C ALA A 9 -2.38 0.08 7.52
N TYR A 10 -3.19 0.29 6.48
CA TYR A 10 -3.17 -0.53 5.27
C TYR A 10 -1.83 -0.50 4.54
N SER A 11 -1.17 0.66 4.43
CA SER A 11 0.19 0.74 3.90
C SER A 11 1.18 -0.15 4.68
N GLY A 12 1.09 -0.15 6.02
CA GLY A 12 1.88 -1.06 6.85
C GLY A 12 1.52 -2.53 6.66
N LEU A 13 0.22 -2.86 6.57
CA LEU A 13 -0.24 -4.23 6.29
C LEU A 13 0.36 -4.73 4.97
N GLN A 14 0.26 -3.92 3.91
CA GLN A 14 0.77 -4.23 2.57
C GLN A 14 2.25 -4.59 2.60
N GLN A 15 3.08 -3.74 3.21
CA GLN A 15 4.52 -3.97 3.33
C GLN A 15 4.81 -5.29 4.03
N ALA A 16 4.15 -5.53 5.17
CA ALA A 16 4.36 -6.76 5.93
C ALA A 16 3.89 -8.02 5.19
N PHE A 17 2.82 -7.94 4.41
CA PHE A 17 2.38 -9.06 3.57
C PHE A 17 3.38 -9.37 2.46
N VAL A 18 3.95 -8.35 1.83
CA VAL A 18 5.03 -8.56 0.85
C VAL A 18 6.19 -9.29 1.53
N TRP A 19 6.62 -8.83 2.70
CA TRP A 19 7.79 -9.37 3.38
C TRP A 19 7.57 -10.76 3.99
N ALA A 20 6.40 -11.04 4.57
CA ALA A 20 6.14 -12.25 5.35
C ALA A 20 5.34 -13.32 4.58
N VAL A 21 4.41 -12.90 3.72
CA VAL A 21 3.45 -13.81 3.08
C VAL A 21 3.80 -14.06 1.62
N PHE A 22 4.05 -13.01 0.84
CA PHE A 22 4.37 -13.11 -0.59
C PHE A 22 5.71 -13.81 -0.83
N THR A 23 6.78 -13.42 -0.13
CA THR A 23 8.09 -14.07 -0.23
C THR A 23 8.02 -15.57 0.11
N LYS A 24 7.29 -15.91 1.18
CA LYS A 24 7.15 -17.29 1.67
C LYS A 24 6.22 -18.15 0.81
N SER A 25 5.06 -17.62 0.44
CA SER A 25 3.95 -18.40 -0.13
C SER A 25 3.85 -18.31 -1.66
N ILE A 26 4.48 -17.30 -2.27
CA ILE A 26 4.43 -17.08 -3.72
C ILE A 26 5.82 -17.19 -4.34
N VAL A 27 6.83 -16.52 -3.77
CA VAL A 27 8.19 -16.51 -4.34
C VAL A 27 8.92 -17.82 -4.08
N THR A 28 8.99 -18.27 -2.83
CA THR A 28 9.77 -19.47 -2.44
C THR A 28 9.33 -20.76 -3.16
N PRO A 29 8.02 -21.06 -3.34
CA PRO A 29 7.61 -22.28 -4.03
C PRO A 29 7.95 -22.31 -5.53
N VAL A 30 8.11 -21.15 -6.16
CA VAL A 30 8.31 -21.04 -7.62
C VAL A 30 9.78 -20.80 -7.97
N LEU A 31 10.48 -19.94 -7.20
CA LEU A 31 11.85 -19.49 -7.48
C LEU A 31 12.87 -20.01 -6.45
N GLY A 32 12.42 -20.73 -5.42
CA GLY A 32 13.26 -21.14 -4.30
C GLY A 32 13.68 -19.98 -3.40
N ILE A 33 14.41 -20.31 -2.33
CA ILE A 33 14.91 -19.32 -1.34
C ILE A 33 15.91 -18.35 -2.01
N SER A 34 16.71 -18.84 -2.96
CA SER A 34 17.66 -18.03 -3.72
C SER A 34 16.98 -16.94 -4.57
N GLY A 35 15.73 -17.16 -5.01
CA GLY A 35 14.96 -16.20 -5.79
C GLY A 35 14.32 -15.07 -5.00
N VAL A 36 14.27 -15.17 -3.66
CA VAL A 36 13.64 -14.16 -2.79
C VAL A 36 14.33 -12.80 -2.91
N GLY A 37 15.66 -12.77 -2.93
CA GLY A 37 16.42 -11.53 -3.11
C GLY A 37 16.12 -10.84 -4.43
N GLY A 38 16.01 -11.60 -5.52
CA GLY A 38 15.68 -11.07 -6.85
C GLY A 38 14.26 -10.49 -6.91
N ALA A 39 13.27 -11.18 -6.35
CA ALA A 39 11.90 -10.67 -6.27
C ALA A 39 11.81 -9.38 -5.43
N MET A 40 12.53 -9.31 -4.31
CA MET A 40 12.59 -8.11 -3.47
C MET A 40 13.35 -6.94 -4.12
N ALA A 41 14.37 -7.24 -4.94
CA ALA A 41 15.06 -6.21 -5.71
C ALA A 41 14.14 -5.58 -6.77
N ILE A 42 13.33 -6.39 -7.46
CA ILE A 42 12.35 -5.89 -8.44
C ILE A 42 11.24 -5.10 -7.75
N TYR A 43 10.74 -5.60 -6.61
CA TYR A 43 9.80 -4.87 -5.76
C TYR A 43 10.34 -3.48 -5.41
N GLY A 44 11.56 -3.40 -4.87
CA GLY A 44 12.18 -2.11 -4.49
C GLY A 44 12.46 -1.20 -5.69
N ALA A 45 12.90 -1.75 -6.83
CA ALA A 45 13.11 -0.96 -8.04
C ALA A 45 11.79 -0.36 -8.56
N ALA A 46 10.73 -1.16 -8.61
CA ALA A 46 9.40 -0.71 -9.01
C ALA A 46 8.83 0.34 -8.06
N ASP A 47 9.02 0.17 -6.74
CA ASP A 47 8.67 1.16 -5.72
C ASP A 47 9.36 2.50 -6.00
N VAL A 48 10.69 2.51 -6.12
CA VAL A 48 11.46 3.76 -6.34
C VAL A 48 11.00 4.47 -7.60
N VAL A 49 10.86 3.75 -8.71
CA VAL A 49 10.40 4.33 -9.99
C VAL A 49 9.00 4.92 -9.83
N CYS A 50 8.08 4.20 -9.20
CA CYS A 50 6.71 4.68 -9.06
C CYS A 50 6.58 5.82 -8.06
N SER A 51 7.32 5.78 -6.95
CA SER A 51 7.41 6.87 -5.97
C SER A 51 7.89 8.18 -6.61
N LEU A 52 8.89 8.11 -7.50
CA LEU A 52 9.35 9.28 -8.25
C LEU A 52 8.26 9.86 -9.16
N ILE A 53 7.58 9.01 -9.93
CA ILE A 53 6.52 9.43 -10.86
C ILE A 53 5.33 10.01 -10.06
N ALA A 54 4.83 9.27 -9.07
CA ALA A 54 3.72 9.67 -8.23
C ALA A 54 4.02 10.98 -7.49
N GLY A 55 5.22 11.13 -6.94
CA GLY A 55 5.64 12.36 -6.27
C GLY A 55 5.64 13.57 -7.20
N ARG A 56 6.10 13.41 -8.45
CA ARG A 56 6.08 14.50 -9.46
C ARG A 56 4.67 14.87 -9.93
N LEU A 57 3.77 13.90 -9.99
CA LEU A 57 2.36 14.13 -10.36
C LEU A 57 1.53 14.73 -9.22
N THR A 58 2.04 14.71 -8.00
CA THR A 58 1.33 15.24 -6.83
C THR A 58 1.44 16.75 -6.77
N SER A 59 0.43 17.43 -7.33
CA SER A 59 0.31 18.89 -7.28
C SER A 59 -0.64 19.41 -6.20
N GLY A 60 -1.47 18.53 -5.62
CA GLY A 60 -2.44 18.90 -4.58
C GLY A 60 -3.35 17.73 -4.20
N LEU A 61 -4.33 17.99 -3.31
CA LEU A 61 -5.19 16.97 -2.72
C LEU A 61 -6.00 16.17 -3.77
N HIS A 62 -6.53 16.83 -4.80
CA HIS A 62 -7.29 16.16 -5.86
C HIS A 62 -6.41 15.22 -6.69
N SER A 63 -5.19 15.64 -7.04
CA SER A 63 -4.23 14.78 -7.74
C SER A 63 -3.84 13.60 -6.86
N ALA A 64 -3.57 13.83 -5.58
CA ALA A 64 -3.28 12.77 -4.62
C ALA A 64 -4.43 11.76 -4.51
N ALA A 65 -5.68 12.22 -4.45
CA ALA A 65 -6.85 11.36 -4.40
C ALA A 65 -7.04 10.52 -5.66
N SER A 66 -6.80 11.11 -6.82
CA SER A 66 -6.83 10.38 -8.10
C SER A 66 -5.74 9.31 -8.15
N ILE A 67 -4.51 9.63 -7.73
CA ILE A 67 -3.38 8.70 -7.76
C ILE A 67 -3.59 7.54 -6.79
N VAL A 68 -4.06 7.80 -5.56
CA VAL A 68 -4.39 6.75 -4.58
C VAL A 68 -5.51 5.84 -5.11
N SER A 69 -6.50 6.40 -5.81
CA SER A 69 -7.61 5.61 -6.38
C SER A 69 -7.13 4.65 -7.46
N VAL A 70 -6.23 5.10 -8.34
CA VAL A 70 -5.59 4.23 -9.34
C VAL A 70 -4.75 3.14 -8.66
N GLY A 71 -3.99 3.49 -7.63
CA GLY A 71 -3.22 2.53 -6.83
C GLY A 71 -4.09 1.46 -6.16
N ALA A 72 -5.21 1.86 -5.55
CA ALA A 72 -6.15 0.95 -4.91
C ALA A 72 -6.78 -0.04 -5.90
N ILE A 73 -7.14 0.43 -7.11
CA ILE A 73 -7.66 -0.44 -8.18
C ILE A 73 -6.59 -1.44 -8.61
N LEU A 74 -5.38 -0.97 -8.88
CA LEU A 74 -4.27 -1.84 -9.29
C LEU A 74 -4.02 -2.94 -8.26
N GLN A 75 -4.09 -2.58 -6.98
CA GLN A 75 -3.86 -3.51 -5.89
C GLN A 75 -5.02 -4.47 -5.66
N ALA A 76 -6.27 -4.03 -5.85
CA ALA A 76 -7.40 -4.93 -5.88
C ALA A 76 -7.23 -5.96 -7.02
N VAL A 77 -6.78 -5.55 -8.20
CA VAL A 77 -6.51 -6.47 -9.31
C VAL A 77 -5.43 -7.49 -8.93
N VAL A 78 -4.35 -7.08 -8.27
CA VAL A 78 -3.30 -7.99 -7.77
C VAL A 78 -3.87 -9.02 -6.79
N LEU A 79 -4.74 -8.58 -5.87
CA LEU A 79 -5.34 -9.44 -4.85
C LEU A 79 -6.39 -10.40 -5.43
N PHE A 80 -7.15 -9.97 -6.44
CA PHE A 80 -8.26 -10.73 -7.01
C PHE A 80 -7.89 -11.58 -8.22
N CYS A 81 -6.75 -11.36 -8.87
CA CYS A 81 -6.33 -12.16 -10.03
C CYS A 81 -5.49 -13.37 -9.56
N PRO A 82 -6.06 -14.59 -9.46
CA PRO A 82 -5.29 -15.78 -9.17
C PRO A 82 -4.62 -16.19 -10.49
N MET A 83 -3.34 -15.87 -10.66
CA MET A 83 -2.65 -16.08 -11.94
C MET A 83 -2.29 -17.57 -12.13
N SER A 84 -3.30 -18.40 -12.37
CA SER A 84 -3.11 -19.77 -12.84
C SER A 84 -2.71 -19.75 -14.32
N GLY A 85 -1.41 -19.93 -14.57
CA GLY A 85 -0.97 -20.79 -15.68
C GLY A 85 -0.52 -20.17 -17.01
N LEU A 86 0.37 -19.16 -17.04
CA LEU A 86 1.01 -18.82 -18.33
C LEU A 86 2.51 -18.47 -18.32
N LEU A 87 3.13 -18.08 -17.20
CA LEU A 87 4.50 -17.52 -17.21
C LEU A 87 5.54 -18.17 -16.27
N GLY A 88 5.25 -19.30 -15.60
CA GLY A 88 6.23 -20.02 -14.77
C GLY A 88 6.99 -19.14 -13.78
N ALA A 89 8.33 -19.14 -13.85
CA ALA A 89 9.23 -18.40 -12.97
C ALA A 89 9.12 -16.86 -13.02
N ALA A 90 8.53 -16.28 -14.08
CA ALA A 90 8.38 -14.83 -14.20
C ALA A 90 7.19 -14.26 -13.41
N ILE A 91 6.23 -15.11 -13.02
CA ILE A 91 5.01 -14.70 -12.33
C ILE A 91 5.30 -14.00 -10.99
N PRO A 92 6.13 -14.56 -10.07
CA PRO A 92 6.43 -13.89 -8.81
C PRO A 92 7.18 -12.58 -9.01
N LEU A 93 8.05 -12.47 -10.01
CA LEU A 93 8.77 -11.22 -10.29
C LEU A 93 7.83 -10.11 -10.75
N PHE A 94 6.89 -10.45 -11.63
CA PHE A 94 5.86 -9.51 -12.09
C PHE A 94 4.94 -9.07 -10.96
N ILE A 95 4.49 -10.02 -10.12
CA ILE A 95 3.67 -9.71 -8.94
C ILE A 95 4.45 -8.83 -7.96
N GLY A 96 5.74 -9.12 -7.73
CA GLY A 96 6.62 -8.29 -6.91
C GLY A 96 6.73 -6.86 -7.43
N ALA A 97 6.88 -6.67 -8.75
CA ALA A 97 6.86 -5.35 -9.35
C ALA A 97 5.53 -4.62 -9.10
N LEU A 98 4.40 -5.31 -9.25
CA LEU A 98 3.06 -4.72 -9.08
C LEU A 98 2.78 -4.33 -7.63
N TRP A 99 3.24 -5.13 -6.66
CA TRP A 99 3.23 -4.76 -5.24
C TRP A 99 4.13 -3.56 -4.95
N GLY A 100 5.30 -3.49 -5.59
CA GLY A 100 6.24 -2.37 -5.44
C GLY A 100 5.64 -1.06 -5.96
N VAL A 101 4.99 -1.10 -7.13
CA VAL A 101 4.23 0.03 -7.66
C VAL A 101 3.17 0.50 -6.65
N GLY A 102 2.38 -0.43 -6.11
CA GLY A 102 1.37 -0.10 -5.11
C GLY A 102 1.94 0.55 -3.85
N ASP A 103 3.04 -0.01 -3.31
CA ASP A 103 3.67 0.49 -2.07
C ASP A 103 4.25 1.88 -2.29
N GLY A 104 5.03 2.06 -3.36
CA GLY A 104 5.65 3.33 -3.69
C GLY A 104 4.62 4.44 -3.91
N VAL A 105 3.52 4.14 -4.63
CA VAL A 105 2.42 5.09 -4.80
C VAL A 105 1.80 5.44 -3.46
N LEU A 106 1.32 4.45 -2.70
CA LEU A 106 0.57 4.71 -1.47
C LEU A 106 1.42 5.43 -0.42
N ASN A 107 2.67 5.01 -0.23
CA ASN A 107 3.56 5.62 0.74
C ASN A 107 3.95 7.07 0.36
N THR A 108 4.19 7.33 -0.94
CA THR A 108 4.45 8.68 -1.45
C THR A 108 3.23 9.58 -1.26
N GLN A 109 2.04 9.08 -1.63
CA GLN A 109 0.80 9.84 -1.49
C GLN A 109 0.42 10.10 -0.04
N LEU A 110 0.60 9.12 0.86
CA LEU A 110 0.38 9.31 2.31
C LEU A 110 1.28 10.40 2.88
N SER A 111 2.56 10.38 2.51
CA SER A 111 3.52 11.40 2.94
C SER A 111 3.14 12.80 2.44
N ALA A 112 2.73 12.91 1.17
CA ALA A 112 2.25 14.16 0.60
C ALA A 112 0.94 14.63 1.25
N LEU A 113 -0.01 13.72 1.48
CA LEU A 113 -1.30 14.03 2.11
C LEU A 113 -1.11 14.56 3.54
N LEU A 114 -0.25 13.93 4.33
CA LEU A 114 0.05 14.39 5.68
C LEU A 114 0.76 15.75 5.66
N GLY A 115 1.68 15.96 4.72
CA GLY A 115 2.36 17.24 4.53
C GLY A 115 1.42 18.39 4.16
N LEU A 116 0.41 18.11 3.32
CA LEU A 116 -0.60 19.08 2.89
C LEU A 116 -1.68 19.35 3.96
N LEU A 117 -2.15 18.30 4.63
CA LEU A 117 -3.33 18.39 5.51
C LEU A 117 -2.98 18.83 6.95
N PHE A 118 -1.71 18.66 7.37
CA PHE A 118 -1.24 18.93 8.73
C PHE A 118 0.03 19.78 8.71
N GLU A 119 0.02 20.84 7.91
CA GLU A 119 1.18 21.69 7.72
C GLU A 119 1.71 22.29 9.04
N ASP A 120 0.81 22.69 9.93
CA ASP A 120 1.18 23.31 11.22
C ASP A 120 1.70 22.29 12.26
N VAL A 121 1.47 20.99 12.05
CA VAL A 121 1.78 19.92 13.02
C VAL A 121 2.41 18.69 12.35
N LYS A 122 3.33 18.93 11.39
CA LYS A 122 4.01 17.88 10.59
C LYS A 122 4.68 16.81 11.44
N GLU A 123 5.40 17.18 12.50
CA GLU A 123 6.11 16.22 13.35
C GLU A 123 5.17 15.20 13.99
N ALA A 124 4.07 15.67 14.56
CA ALA A 124 3.05 14.80 15.16
C ALA A 124 2.37 13.93 14.09
N ALA A 125 2.12 14.47 12.89
CA ALA A 125 1.55 13.74 11.77
C ALA A 125 2.43 12.57 11.31
N PHE A 126 3.71 12.82 11.09
CA PHE A 126 4.66 11.79 10.66
C PHE A 126 4.99 10.80 11.79
N ALA A 127 4.94 11.22 13.06
CA ALA A 127 5.02 10.30 14.18
C ALA A 127 3.84 9.30 14.17
N GLN A 128 2.62 9.80 13.97
CA GLN A 128 1.45 8.94 13.84
C GLN A 128 1.55 8.01 12.63
N LEU A 129 2.04 8.49 11.48
CA LEU A 129 2.30 7.66 10.30
C LEU A 129 3.12 6.41 10.67
N LYS A 130 4.26 6.61 11.34
CA LYS A 130 5.17 5.52 11.71
C LYS A 130 4.59 4.61 12.77
N VAL A 131 3.85 5.13 13.75
CA VAL A 131 3.22 4.32 14.80
C VAL A 131 2.19 3.37 14.19
N TRP A 132 1.27 3.87 13.36
CA TRP A 132 0.22 3.06 12.77
C TRP A 132 0.75 2.08 11.71
N GLN A 133 1.74 2.48 10.90
CA GLN A 133 2.43 1.56 9.98
C GLN A 133 3.12 0.43 10.76
N SER A 134 3.92 0.75 11.77
CA SER A 134 4.66 -0.25 12.54
C SER A 134 3.73 -1.18 13.32
N GLY A 135 2.63 -0.66 13.87
CA GLY A 135 1.60 -1.46 14.53
C GLY A 135 0.95 -2.46 13.58
N ALA A 136 0.56 -2.01 12.38
CA ALA A 136 0.00 -2.87 11.34
C ALA A 136 1.00 -3.95 10.87
N ILE A 137 2.27 -3.57 10.69
CA ILE A 137 3.35 -4.50 10.35
C ILE A 137 3.47 -5.58 11.42
N ALA A 138 3.54 -5.19 12.70
CA ALA A 138 3.63 -6.14 13.82
C ALA A 138 2.48 -7.15 13.80
N VAL A 139 1.24 -6.68 13.62
CA VAL A 139 0.04 -7.55 13.53
C VAL A 139 0.23 -8.62 12.45
N ILE A 140 0.63 -8.24 11.23
CA ILE A 140 0.81 -9.22 10.15
C ILE A 140 1.93 -10.21 10.46
N PHE A 141 3.06 -9.76 11.00
CA PHE A 141 4.14 -10.68 11.38
C PHE A 141 3.71 -11.70 12.44
N PHE A 142 2.95 -11.28 13.45
CA PHE A 142 2.40 -12.18 14.47
C PHE A 142 1.30 -13.12 13.93
N LEU A 143 0.45 -12.65 13.00
CA LEU A 143 -0.62 -13.47 12.43
C LEU A 143 -0.10 -14.43 11.36
N SER A 144 0.89 -14.03 10.56
CA SER A 144 1.37 -14.77 9.38
C SER A 144 1.74 -16.25 9.61
N PRO A 145 2.35 -16.68 10.74
CA PRO A 145 2.60 -18.11 10.96
C PRO A 145 1.34 -18.88 11.39
N ASN A 146 0.31 -18.19 11.88
CA ASN A 146 -0.86 -18.78 12.54
C ASN A 146 -2.10 -18.86 11.64
N ILE A 147 -2.12 -18.14 10.50
CA ILE A 147 -3.29 -18.09 9.62
C ILE A 147 -2.96 -18.52 8.19
N THR A 148 -3.99 -18.96 7.45
CA THR A 148 -3.84 -19.42 6.07
C THR A 148 -3.66 -18.25 5.08
N LEU A 149 -3.11 -18.53 3.89
CA LEU A 149 -2.99 -17.55 2.81
C LEU A 149 -4.34 -16.94 2.45
N GLN A 150 -5.41 -17.75 2.39
CA GLN A 150 -6.76 -17.27 2.09
C GLN A 150 -7.27 -16.30 3.15
N ALA A 151 -7.04 -16.58 4.44
CA ALA A 151 -7.41 -15.68 5.52
C ALA A 151 -6.63 -14.35 5.44
N MET A 152 -5.32 -14.40 5.12
CA MET A 152 -4.51 -13.20 4.88
C MET A 152 -5.03 -12.36 3.71
N LEU A 153 -5.40 -13.00 2.59
CA LEU A 153 -5.96 -12.30 1.43
C LEU A 153 -7.30 -11.65 1.76
N ILE A 154 -8.18 -12.32 2.52
CA ILE A 154 -9.45 -11.73 2.97
C ILE A 154 -9.20 -10.52 3.89
N LEU A 155 -8.25 -10.63 4.84
CA LEU A 155 -7.85 -9.53 5.71
C LEU A 155 -7.34 -8.34 4.88
N MET A 156 -6.53 -8.61 3.86
CA MET A 156 -6.02 -7.58 2.96
C MET A 156 -7.09 -6.89 2.13
N THR A 157 -7.96 -7.67 1.51
CA THR A 157 -9.05 -7.13 0.70
C THR A 157 -10.02 -6.31 1.55
N THR A 158 -10.39 -6.80 2.75
CA THR A 158 -11.28 -6.06 3.65
C THR A 158 -10.64 -4.76 4.15
N SER A 159 -9.37 -4.80 4.57
CA SER A 159 -8.64 -3.60 4.99
C SER A 159 -8.44 -2.60 3.85
N LEU A 160 -8.25 -3.04 2.61
CA LEU A 160 -8.19 -2.19 1.42
C LEU A 160 -9.51 -1.43 1.23
N PHE A 161 -10.66 -2.12 1.28
CA PHE A 161 -11.97 -1.47 1.12
C PHE A 161 -12.26 -0.45 2.22
N ILE A 162 -11.95 -0.79 3.48
CA ILE A 162 -12.13 0.12 4.62
C ILE A 162 -11.25 1.38 4.45
N SER A 163 -10.00 1.17 4.03
CA SER A 163 -9.02 2.26 3.84
C SER A 163 -9.40 3.16 2.69
N PHE A 164 -9.78 2.58 1.56
CA PHE A 164 -10.23 3.33 0.39
C PHE A 164 -11.52 4.11 0.68
N GLY A 165 -12.50 3.50 1.36
CA GLY A 165 -13.72 4.18 1.77
C GLY A 165 -13.45 5.35 2.73
N SER A 166 -12.59 5.14 3.72
CA SER A 166 -12.18 6.20 4.66
C SER A 166 -11.47 7.36 3.96
N PHE A 167 -10.62 7.04 2.98
CA PHE A 167 -9.90 8.01 2.18
C PHE A 167 -10.82 8.83 1.26
N MET A 168 -11.74 8.19 0.54
CA MET A 168 -12.74 8.89 -0.27
C MET A 168 -13.60 9.81 0.57
N PHE A 169 -14.04 9.36 1.75
CA PHE A 169 -14.78 10.19 2.69
C PHE A 169 -13.96 11.40 3.17
N LEU A 170 -12.67 11.22 3.48
CA LEU A 170 -11.77 12.31 3.83
C LEU A 170 -11.70 13.35 2.72
N THR A 171 -11.49 12.93 1.46
CA THR A 171 -11.40 13.85 0.32
C THR A 171 -12.68 14.67 0.17
N LEU A 172 -13.85 14.04 0.26
CA LEU A 172 -15.15 14.72 0.18
C LEU A 172 -15.36 15.75 1.31
N VAL A 173 -14.98 15.39 2.54
CA VAL A 173 -15.12 16.30 3.70
C VAL A 173 -14.19 17.51 3.57
N VAL A 174 -12.96 17.30 3.10
CA VAL A 174 -11.99 18.38 2.92
C VAL A 174 -12.41 19.29 1.77
N GLU A 175 -12.88 18.74 0.65
CA GLU A 175 -13.36 19.51 -0.49
C GLU A 175 -14.59 20.39 -0.14
N LYS A 176 -15.54 19.84 0.62
CA LYS A 176 -16.68 20.60 1.14
C LYS A 176 -16.25 21.72 2.09
N SER A 177 -15.18 21.52 2.86
CA SER A 177 -14.68 22.54 3.79
C SER A 177 -13.90 23.66 3.09
N SER A 178 -13.27 23.36 1.96
CA SER A 178 -12.56 24.35 1.13
C SER A 178 -13.50 25.22 0.30
N THR A 179 -14.64 24.69 -0.13
CA THR A 179 -15.69 25.45 -0.85
C THR A 179 -16.50 26.39 0.04
N VAL A 180 -16.43 26.23 1.37
CA VAL A 180 -17.14 27.05 2.36
C VAL A 180 -16.27 28.20 2.90
N ARG A 181 -14.96 28.24 2.61
CA ARG A 181 -14.09 29.37 2.97
C ARG A 181 -14.17 30.46 1.88
N PRO A 182 -14.75 31.65 2.16
CA PRO A 182 -14.75 32.78 1.25
C PRO A 182 -13.36 33.42 1.12
#